data_AF-A0A849SN77-F1
#
_entry.id   AF-A0A849SN77-F1
#
_cell.length_a   1.000
_cell.length_b   1.000
_cell.length_c   1.000
_cell.angle_alpha   90.00
_cell.angle_beta   90.00
_cell.angle_gamma   90.00
#
_symmetry.space_group_name_H-M   'P 1'
#
loop_
_entity.id
_entity.type
_entity.pdbx_description
1 polymer ?
#
loop_
_entity_poly.entity_id
_entity_poly.type
_entity_poly.pdbx_seq_one_letter_code
_entity_poly.pdbx_strand_id
1 'polypeptide(L)' 'MDGKRMIKKEQIDWLRRVRDHVANSFHIDRDDLEMSPFDGQGGLGKMVQLFGAKMEPLLDELNEVLVA' A
#
# COMPACT_ATOMS: atom_id res chain seq x y z
N MET A 1 21.10 -21.51 1.34
CA MET A 1 20.64 -20.16 0.98
C MET A 1 19.22 -20.30 0.51
N ASP A 2 18.23 -20.05 1.36
CA ASP A 2 16.82 -20.10 0.95
C ASP A 2 16.05 -18.99 1.67
N GLY A 3 16.21 -17.77 1.17
CA GLY A 3 15.45 -16.58 1.57
C GLY A 3 13.99 -16.67 1.09
N LYS A 4 13.30 -17.72 1.51
CA LYS A 4 11.94 -18.08 1.15
C LYS A 4 10.97 -17.04 1.71
N ARG A 5 10.64 -16.04 0.86
CA ARG A 5 9.39 -15.24 0.88
C ARG A 5 8.82 -14.96 2.27
N MET A 6 9.58 -14.30 3.14
CA MET A 6 8.97 -13.57 4.24
C MET A 6 8.44 -12.27 3.66
N ILE A 7 7.20 -12.26 3.16
CA ILE A 7 6.50 -10.99 2.98
C ILE A 7 6.41 -10.41 4.39
N LYS A 8 7.11 -9.30 4.64
CA LYS A 8 7.23 -8.75 5.99
C LYS A 8 5.82 -8.44 6.46
N LYS A 9 5.41 -8.92 7.64
CA LYS A 9 4.04 -8.76 8.20
C LYS A 9 3.51 -7.34 8.00
N GLU A 10 4.38 -6.35 8.17
CA GLU A 10 4.10 -4.94 7.96
C GLU A 10 3.70 -4.58 6.51
N GLN A 11 4.35 -5.15 5.50
CA GLN A 11 3.95 -4.97 4.09
C GLN A 11 2.55 -5.54 3.83
N ILE A 12 2.24 -6.72 4.40
CA ILE A 12 0.90 -7.34 4.27
C ILE A 12 -0.15 -6.45 4.95
N ASP A 13 0.14 -5.99 6.16
CA ASP A 13 -0.77 -5.15 6.92
C ASP A 13 -0.99 -3.79 6.22
N TRP A 14 0.02 -3.25 5.52
CA TRP A 14 -0.14 -2.08 4.65
C TRP A 14 -1.01 -2.35 3.43
N LEU A 15 -0.74 -3.42 2.69
CA LEU A 15 -1.55 -3.82 1.53
C LEU A 15 -3.02 -4.04 1.89
N ARG A 16 -3.31 -4.61 3.06
CA ARG A 16 -4.69 -4.78 3.55
C ARG A 16 -5.41 -3.46 3.73
N ARG A 17 -4.73 -2.43 4.26
CA ARG A 17 -5.31 -1.10 4.46
C ARG A 17 -5.56 -0.39 3.14
N VAL A 18 -4.60 -0.49 2.21
CA VAL A 18 -4.79 0.03 0.85
C VAL A 18 -6.01 -0.63 0.21
N ARG A 19 -6.11 -1.96 0.29
CA ARG A 19 -7.29 -2.69 -0.19
C ARG A 19 -8.58 -2.20 0.45
N ASP A 20 -8.61 -2.05 1.76
CA ASP A 20 -9.81 -1.61 2.48
C ASP A 20 -10.19 -0.17 2.13
N HIS A 21 -9.21 0.71 1.88
CA HIS A 21 -9.46 2.07 1.38
C HIS A 21 -10.07 2.01 -0.03
N VAL A 22 -9.40 1.36 -0.99
CA VAL A 22 -9.87 1.25 -2.39
C VAL A 22 -11.26 0.60 -2.48
N ALA A 23 -11.56 -0.40 -1.64
CA ALA A 23 -12.90 -1.01 -1.60
C ALA A 23 -14.01 -0.03 -1.17
N ASN A 24 -13.68 1.06 -0.47
CA ASN A 24 -14.63 2.08 -0.02
C ASN A 24 -14.63 3.34 -0.92
N SER A 25 -13.48 3.75 -1.44
CA SER A 25 -13.30 4.98 -2.23
C SER A 25 -13.17 4.75 -3.74
N PHE A 26 -13.04 3.50 -4.19
CA PHE A 26 -12.76 3.07 -5.57
C PHE A 26 -11.42 3.54 -6.14
N HIS A 27 -10.57 4.18 -5.35
CA HIS A 27 -9.26 4.64 -5.80
C HIS A 27 -8.34 4.93 -4.61
N ILE A 28 -7.03 4.92 -4.83
CA ILE A 28 -6.04 5.48 -3.93
C ILE A 28 -4.97 6.23 -4.72
N ASP A 29 -4.63 7.43 -4.28
CA ASP A 29 -3.49 8.18 -4.79
C ASP A 29 -2.42 8.45 -3.71
N ARG A 30 -1.42 9.26 -4.05
CA ARG A 30 -0.36 9.61 -3.09
C ARG A 30 -0.86 10.52 -1.97
N ASP A 31 -1.81 11.40 -2.26
CA ASP A 31 -2.33 12.38 -1.30
C ASP A 31 -3.18 11.66 -0.25
N ASP A 32 -3.87 10.58 -0.62
CA ASP A 32 -4.56 9.68 0.30
C ASP A 32 -3.62 9.06 1.36
N LEU A 33 -2.34 8.85 1.03
CA LEU A 33 -1.35 8.32 1.97
C LEU A 33 -0.95 9.33 3.05
N GLU A 34 -1.23 10.62 2.85
CA GLU A 34 -1.04 11.68 3.85
C GLU A 34 -2.31 11.92 4.70
N MET A 35 -3.35 11.10 4.50
CA MET A 35 -4.60 11.16 5.27
C MET A 35 -4.79 9.94 6.17
N SER A 36 -5.68 10.06 7.16
CA SER A 36 -6.05 8.94 8.02
C SER A 36 -6.73 7.81 7.23
N PRO A 37 -6.38 6.54 7.49
CA PRO A 37 -5.55 6.04 8.60
C PRO A 37 -4.06 5.88 8.27
N PHE A 38 -3.58 6.34 7.12
CA PHE A 38 -2.21 6.12 6.65
C PHE A 38 -1.21 7.06 7.33
N ASP A 39 -1.58 8.33 7.52
CA ASP A 39 -0.78 9.34 8.24
C ASP A 39 -0.28 8.86 9.61
N GLY A 40 -1.18 8.28 10.42
CA GLY A 40 -0.90 7.72 11.75
C GLY A 40 -0.01 6.48 11.72
N GLN A 41 0.33 5.96 10.53
CA GLN A 41 1.22 4.82 10.32
C GLN A 41 2.51 5.21 9.59
N GLY A 42 2.76 6.51 9.42
CA GLY A 42 3.93 7.06 8.74
C GLY A 42 3.71 7.41 7.27
N GLY A 43 2.45 7.34 6.80
CA GLY A 43 1.99 7.88 5.53
C GLY A 43 2.78 7.47 4.29
N LEU A 44 2.96 8.40 3.36
CA LEU A 44 3.74 8.20 2.14
C LEU A 44 5.18 7.73 2.45
N GLY A 45 5.81 8.31 3.47
CA GLY A 45 7.16 7.93 3.89
C GLY A 45 7.26 6.45 4.26
N LYS A 46 6.26 5.90 4.94
CA LYS A 46 6.20 4.48 5.28
C LYS A 46 5.98 3.61 4.06
N MET A 47 5.12 4.01 3.13
CA MET A 47 4.91 3.31 1.87
C MET A 47 6.21 3.21 1.06
N VAL A 48 6.96 4.33 0.95
CA VAL A 48 8.29 4.36 0.31
C VAL A 48 9.28 3.45 1.04
N GLN A 49 9.30 3.44 2.38
CA GLN A 49 10.19 2.55 3.15
C GLN A 49 9.90 1.07 2.88
N LEU A 50 8.63 0.70 2.72
CA LEU A 50 8.18 -0.68 2.58
C LEU A 50 8.31 -1.22 1.16
N PHE A 51 8.05 -0.38 0.15
CA PHE A 51 7.93 -0.82 -1.24
C PHE A 51 8.97 -0.16 -2.17
N GLY A 52 9.61 0.93 -1.74
CA GLY A 52 10.67 1.62 -2.47
C GLY A 52 10.21 2.00 -3.87
N ALA A 53 11.05 1.70 -4.87
CA ALA A 53 10.76 1.95 -6.28
C ALA A 53 9.52 1.22 -6.82
N LYS A 54 8.99 0.23 -6.10
CA LYS A 54 7.77 -0.49 -6.49
C LYS A 54 6.49 0.17 -6.03
N MET A 55 6.56 1.27 -5.27
CA MET A 55 5.37 1.93 -4.74
C MET A 55 4.39 2.36 -5.84
N GLU A 56 4.87 3.10 -6.84
CA GLU A 56 4.04 3.59 -7.95
C GLU A 56 3.35 2.46 -8.72
N PRO A 57 4.09 1.49 -9.31
CA PRO A 57 3.44 0.42 -10.06
C PRO A 57 2.53 -0.45 -9.18
N LEU A 58 2.79 -0.53 -7.87
CA LEU A 58 1.91 -1.24 -6.95
C LEU A 58 0.59 -0.50 -6.72
N LEU A 59 0.60 0.83 -6.58
CA LEU A 59 -0.64 1.60 -6.45
C LEU A 59 -1.47 1.50 -7.73
N ASP A 60 -0.82 1.58 -8.91
CA ASP A 60 -1.48 1.39 -10.20
C ASP A 60 -2.12 0.00 -10.30
N GLU A 61 -1.37 -1.07 -10.00
CA GLU A 61 -1.87 -2.44 -10.01
C GLU A 61 -3.04 -2.65 -9.03
N LEU A 62 -2.95 -2.09 -7.82
CA LEU A 62 -4.02 -2.21 -6.82
C LEU A 62 -5.29 -1.47 -7.24
N ASN A 63 -5.15 -0.28 -7.82
CA ASN A 63 -6.29 0.45 -8.38
C ASN A 63 -6.94 -0.30 -9.54
N GLU A 64 -6.14 -0.94 -10.40
CA GLU A 64 -6.68 -1.72 -11.52
C GLU A 64 -7.39 -2.99 -11.02
N VAL A 65 -6.74 -3.78 -10.17
CA VAL A 65 -7.22 -5.11 -9.77
C VAL A 65 -8.37 -5.07 -8.78
N LEU A 66 -8.42 -4.08 -7.88
CA LEU A 66 -9.43 -4.03 -6.82
C LEU A 66 -10.71 -3.27 -7.20
N VAL A 67 -10.67 -2.49 -8.28
CA VAL A 67 -11.81 -1.70 -8.76
C VAL A 67 -12.54 -2.42 -9.91
N ALA A 68 -11.86 -3.34 -10.60
CA ALA A 68 -12.40 -4.14 -11.71
C ALA A 68 -13.46 -5.18 -11.29
#